data_AF-A0A5Q0NYS5-F1
#
_entry.id   AF-A0A5Q0NYS5-F1
#
_cell.length_a   1.000
_cell.length_b   1.000
_cell.length_c   1.000
_cell.angle_alpha   90.00
_cell.angle_beta   90.00
_cell.angle_gamma   90.00
#
_symmetry.space_group_name_H-M   'P 1'
#
loop_
_entity.id
_entity.type
_entity.pdbx_description
1 polymer ?
#
loop_
_entity_poly.entity_id
_entity_poly.type
_entity_poly.pdbx_seq_one_letter_code
_entity_poly.pdbx_strand_id
1 'polypeptide(L)'
;MMFTDDGSVDTEIFGKSLAERFKNLKTQKKVKEFFAKRRSYKRPDFNRMILDLSKIGWTHQKISFVLPVSGASTVSEWSRGGIPNYENGEALIQLWQSETGVERVPREGEWGTYQYKIGQLDLL
;
A
#
# COMPACT_ATOMS: atom_id res chain seq x y z
N MET A 1 -3.90 60.35 2.53
CA MET A 1 -4.25 58.93 2.53
C MET A 1 -3.35 58.24 1.52
N MET A 2 -2.36 57.47 1.99
CA MET A 2 -1.63 56.50 1.17
C MET A 2 -1.29 55.35 2.11
N PHE A 3 -2.10 54.29 2.05
CA PHE A 3 -1.79 53.01 2.68
C PHE A 3 -0.75 52.33 1.79
N THR A 4 0.48 52.16 2.27
CA THR A 4 1.46 51.30 1.62
C THR A 4 1.12 49.86 1.98
N ASP A 5 0.69 49.11 0.97
CA ASP A 5 0.42 47.67 1.02
C ASP A 5 1.71 46.93 1.39
N ASP A 6 1.73 46.43 2.62
CA ASP A 6 2.67 45.44 3.15
C ASP A 6 2.40 44.11 2.44
N GLY A 7 2.99 43.97 1.26
CA GLY A 7 3.18 42.70 0.58
C GLY A 7 4.60 42.16 0.83
N SER A 8 5.02 42.02 2.10
CA SER A 8 6.29 41.38 2.43
C SER A 8 6.20 39.87 2.17
N VAL A 9 6.49 39.45 0.94
CA VAL A 9 6.78 38.04 0.66
C VAL A 9 8.09 37.70 1.37
N ASP A 10 8.03 36.96 2.48
CA ASP A 10 9.14 36.59 3.36
C ASP A 10 10.47 36.30 2.63
N THR A 11 11.30 37.34 2.49
CA THR A 11 12.57 37.30 1.75
C THR A 11 13.62 36.42 2.42
N GLU A 12 13.46 36.11 3.72
CA GLU A 12 14.34 35.20 4.48
C GLU A 12 14.34 33.76 3.93
N ILE A 13 13.25 33.32 3.31
CA ILE A 13 13.16 31.96 2.77
C ILE A 13 13.99 31.86 1.50
N PHE A 14 14.10 32.93 0.71
CA PHE A 14 14.83 32.96 -0.56
C PHE A 14 16.35 32.95 -0.42
N GLY A 15 16.91 33.39 0.72
CA GLY A 15 18.36 33.47 0.95
C GLY A 15 19.05 32.16 1.35
N LYS A 16 18.31 31.14 1.76
CA LYS A 16 18.87 29.83 2.17
C LYS A 16 19.00 28.91 0.96
N SER A 17 20.12 28.17 0.88
CA SER A 17 20.34 27.19 -0.19
C SER A 17 19.25 26.11 -0.16
N LEU A 18 18.89 25.55 -1.32
CA LEU A 18 17.88 24.47 -1.40
C LEU A 18 18.18 23.32 -0.42
N ALA A 19 19.46 22.96 -0.26
CA ALA A 19 19.90 21.91 0.66
C ALA A 19 19.59 22.22 2.13
N GLU A 20 19.73 23.48 2.57
CA GLU A 20 19.40 23.89 3.94
C GLU A 20 17.90 23.89 4.19
N ARG A 21 17.09 24.27 3.18
CA ARG A 21 15.62 24.20 3.26
C ARG A 21 15.14 22.76 3.45
N PHE A 22 15.68 21.80 2.68
CA PHE A 22 15.35 20.39 2.81
C PHE A 22 15.90 19.75 4.11
N LYS A 23 17.05 20.21 4.62
CA LYS A 23 17.55 19.78 5.94
C LYS A 23 16.61 20.24 7.06
N ASN A 24 16.14 21.48 7.02
CA ASN A 24 15.15 21.99 7.98
C ASN A 24 13.83 21.20 7.90
N LEU A 25 13.41 20.78 6.69
CA LEU A 25 12.22 19.94 6.54
C LEU A 25 12.39 18.58 7.24
N LYS A 26 13.55 17.92 7.13
CA LYS A 26 13.82 16.64 7.80
C LYS A 26 13.92 16.76 9.33
N THR A 27 14.25 17.95 9.86
CA THR A 27 14.34 18.17 11.31
C THR A 27 12.99 18.42 11.96
N GLN A 28 11.98 18.84 11.20
CA GLN A 28 10.60 19.03 11.69
C GLN A 28 10.03 17.74 12.30
N LYS A 29 9.42 17.87 13.48
CA LYS A 29 8.84 16.75 14.24
C LYS A 29 7.84 15.93 13.41
N LYS A 30 6.91 16.60 12.72
CA LYS A 30 5.90 15.97 11.85
C LYS A 30 6.54 15.10 10.76
N VAL A 31 7.63 15.58 10.15
CA VAL A 31 8.34 14.87 9.08
C VAL A 31 9.12 13.67 9.64
N LYS A 32 9.75 13.80 10.81
CA LYS A 32 10.37 12.67 11.50
C LYS A 32 9.37 11.58 11.87
N GLU A 33 8.22 11.96 12.43
CA GLU A 33 7.13 11.04 12.75
C GLU A 33 6.60 10.33 11.51
N PHE A 34 6.46 11.05 10.39
CA PHE A 34 6.09 10.46 9.11
C PHE A 34 7.12 9.43 8.62
N PHE A 35 8.42 9.74 8.69
CA PHE A 35 9.47 8.77 8.33
C PHE A 35 9.45 7.54 9.23
N ALA A 36 9.21 7.70 10.53
CA ALA A 36 9.09 6.58 11.47
C ALA A 36 7.89 5.69 11.12
N LYS A 37 6.70 6.28 10.92
CA LYS A 37 5.49 5.55 10.51
C LYS A 37 5.67 4.82 9.18
N ARG A 38 6.34 5.45 8.21
CA ARG A 38 6.65 4.84 6.92
C ARG A 38 7.59 3.63 7.04
N ARG A 39 8.55 3.66 7.99
CA ARG A 39 9.46 2.51 8.24
C ARG A 39 8.74 1.33 8.89
N SER A 40 7.73 1.59 9.73
CA SER A 40 6.91 0.54 10.34
C SER A 40 5.83 -0.03 9.41
N TYR A 41 5.55 0.63 8.28
CA TYR A 41 4.54 0.16 7.34
C TYR A 41 5.02 -1.09 6.61
N LYS A 42 4.28 -2.18 6.80
CA LYS A 42 4.46 -3.42 6.05
C LYS A 42 3.52 -3.44 4.86
N ARG A 43 4.02 -3.91 3.73
CA ARG A 43 3.26 -4.03 2.48
C ARG A 43 2.22 -5.14 2.63
N PRO A 44 1.08 -5.07 1.91
CA PRO A 44 0.18 -6.20 1.77
C PRO A 44 0.91 -7.44 1.24
N ASP A 45 0.59 -8.61 1.80
CA ASP A 45 1.14 -9.88 1.34
C ASP A 45 0.27 -10.43 0.19
N PHE A 46 0.55 -9.96 -1.02
CA PHE A 46 -0.21 -10.35 -2.22
C PHE A 46 -0.06 -11.83 -2.57
N ASN A 47 1.10 -12.42 -2.25
CA ASN A 47 1.32 -13.85 -2.43
C ASN A 47 0.31 -14.64 -1.60
N ARG A 48 0.22 -14.33 -0.30
CA ARG A 48 -0.73 -14.97 0.60
C ARG A 48 -2.19 -14.77 0.16
N MET A 49 -2.55 -13.58 -0.30
CA MET A 49 -3.90 -13.32 -0.82
C MET A 49 -4.23 -14.20 -2.03
N ILE A 50 -3.30 -14.32 -2.98
CA ILE A 50 -3.53 -15.16 -4.18
C ILE A 50 -3.62 -16.63 -3.79
N LEU A 51 -2.83 -17.09 -2.82
CA LEU A 51 -2.94 -18.45 -2.29
C LEU A 51 -4.29 -18.69 -1.59
N ASP A 52 -4.76 -17.73 -0.81
CA ASP A 52 -6.06 -17.80 -0.15
C ASP A 52 -7.20 -17.89 -1.17
N LEU A 53 -7.19 -17.01 -2.17
CA LEU A 53 -8.11 -17.05 -3.31
C LEU A 53 -8.03 -18.41 -4.03
N SER A 54 -6.82 -18.96 -4.22
CA SER A 54 -6.64 -20.27 -4.86
C SER A 54 -7.30 -21.40 -4.06
N LYS A 55 -7.25 -21.35 -2.72
CA LYS A 55 -7.87 -22.36 -1.85
C LYS A 55 -9.40 -22.37 -1.93
N ILE A 56 -10.01 -21.23 -2.21
CA ILE A 56 -11.47 -21.10 -2.40
C ILE A 56 -11.90 -21.25 -3.87
N GLY A 57 -11.00 -21.70 -4.76
CA GLY A 57 -11.34 -22.07 -6.14
C GLY A 57 -11.16 -20.97 -7.20
N TRP A 58 -10.48 -19.87 -6.85
CA TRP A 58 -10.06 -18.88 -7.84
C TRP A 58 -8.79 -19.33 -8.57
N THR A 59 -8.76 -19.15 -9.87
CA THR A 59 -7.55 -19.40 -10.68
C THR A 59 -6.89 -18.08 -11.04
N HIS A 60 -5.58 -18.10 -11.34
CA HIS A 60 -4.89 -16.91 -11.85
C HIS A 60 -5.59 -16.30 -13.07
N GLN A 61 -6.23 -17.13 -13.92
CA GLN A 61 -7.02 -16.67 -15.06
C GLN A 61 -8.27 -15.89 -14.62
N LYS A 62 -9.07 -16.45 -13.68
CA LYS A 62 -10.25 -15.75 -13.15
C LYS A 62 -9.87 -14.42 -12.51
N ILE A 63 -8.79 -14.41 -11.72
CA ILE A 63 -8.26 -13.19 -11.09
C ILE A 63 -7.85 -12.18 -12.16
N SER A 64 -7.09 -12.61 -13.19
CA SER A 64 -6.65 -11.71 -14.26
C SER A 64 -7.79 -11.12 -15.09
N PHE A 65 -8.87 -11.88 -15.24
CA PHE A 65 -10.09 -11.45 -15.93
C PHE A 65 -10.83 -10.36 -15.15
N VAL A 66 -10.88 -10.46 -13.81
CA VAL A 66 -11.57 -9.49 -12.95
C VAL A 66 -10.73 -8.23 -12.66
N LEU A 67 -9.40 -8.35 -12.60
CA LEU A 67 -8.46 -7.25 -12.28
C LEU A 67 -7.93 -6.48 -13.50
N PRO A 68 -8.71 -6.40 -14.59
CA PRO A 68 -8.27 -6.17 -15.99
C PRO A 68 -6.75 -6.10 -16.24
N VAL A 69 -5.99 -7.16 -15.93
CA VAL A 69 -4.54 -7.22 -16.20
C VAL A 69 -4.23 -8.00 -17.48
N SER A 70 -3.02 -7.80 -18.02
CA SER A 70 -2.57 -8.39 -19.29
C SER A 70 -2.71 -9.92 -19.38
N GLY A 71 -2.73 -10.61 -18.23
CA GLY A 71 -3.14 -12.01 -18.19
C GLY A 71 -2.75 -12.73 -16.89
N ALA A 72 -3.00 -14.03 -16.87
CA ALA A 72 -2.71 -14.89 -15.72
C ALA A 72 -1.22 -14.92 -15.35
N SER A 73 -0.32 -14.63 -16.29
CA SER A 73 1.13 -14.53 -16.04
C SER A 73 1.45 -13.41 -15.04
N THR A 74 0.81 -12.26 -15.15
CA THR A 74 0.98 -11.12 -14.22
C THR A 74 0.58 -11.51 -12.79
N VAL A 75 -0.55 -12.20 -12.64
CA VAL A 75 -0.99 -12.71 -11.32
C VAL A 75 -0.02 -13.77 -10.79
N SER A 76 0.50 -14.62 -11.69
CA SER A 76 1.54 -15.62 -11.38
C SER A 76 2.83 -14.97 -10.87
N GLU A 77 3.23 -13.83 -11.43
CA GLU A 77 4.40 -13.08 -10.93
C GLU A 77 4.17 -12.58 -9.51
N TRP A 78 2.97 -12.06 -9.22
CA TRP A 78 2.62 -11.59 -7.87
C TRP A 78 2.59 -12.72 -6.84
N SER A 79 2.14 -13.92 -7.22
CA SER A 79 2.21 -15.10 -6.35
C SER A 79 3.63 -15.63 -6.13
N ARG A 80 4.64 -15.09 -6.84
CA ARG A 80 6.06 -15.35 -6.60
C ARG A 80 6.78 -14.20 -5.90
N GLY A 81 6.05 -13.20 -5.41
CA GLY A 81 6.60 -12.02 -4.74
C GLY A 81 6.78 -10.80 -5.65
N GLY A 82 6.25 -10.85 -6.88
CA GLY A 82 6.08 -9.66 -7.71
C GLY A 82 5.14 -8.66 -7.03
N ILE A 83 5.40 -7.36 -7.23
CA ILE A 83 4.62 -6.30 -6.59
C ILE A 83 3.72 -5.66 -7.64
N PRO A 84 2.38 -5.70 -7.49
CA PRO A 84 1.48 -4.98 -8.37
C PRO A 84 1.67 -3.47 -8.25
N ASN A 85 1.24 -2.73 -9.28
CA ASN A 85 1.07 -1.29 -9.14
C ASN A 85 -0.06 -0.98 -8.12
N TYR A 86 -0.22 0.29 -7.75
CA TYR A 86 -1.18 0.68 -6.73
C TYR A 86 -2.62 0.25 -7.06
N GLU A 87 -3.07 0.52 -8.29
CA GLU A 87 -4.45 0.23 -8.74
C GLU A 87 -4.76 -1.26 -8.70
N ASN A 88 -3.87 -2.09 -9.26
CA ASN A 88 -4.03 -3.54 -9.27
C ASN A 88 -3.90 -4.14 -7.87
N GLY A 89 -3.04 -3.57 -7.03
CA GLY A 89 -2.88 -3.99 -5.65
C GLY A 89 -4.14 -3.74 -4.82
N GLU A 90 -4.73 -2.55 -4.94
CA GLU A 90 -6.00 -2.21 -4.28
C GLU A 90 -7.15 -3.09 -4.80
N ALA A 91 -7.24 -3.31 -6.11
CA ALA A 91 -8.27 -4.16 -6.69
C ALA A 91 -8.14 -5.62 -6.22
N LEU A 92 -6.91 -6.16 -6.12
CA LEU A 92 -6.67 -7.49 -5.56
C LEU A 92 -7.03 -7.58 -4.07
N ILE A 93 -6.73 -6.53 -3.29
CA ILE A 93 -7.13 -6.46 -1.88
C ILE A 93 -8.65 -6.51 -1.74
N GLN A 94 -9.37 -5.70 -2.52
CA GLN A 94 -10.82 -5.66 -2.47
C GLN A 94 -11.44 -7.01 -2.85
N LEU A 95 -10.95 -7.64 -3.93
CA LEU A 95 -11.37 -8.99 -4.33
C LEU A 95 -11.13 -10.01 -3.22
N TRP A 96 -9.95 -9.98 -2.60
CA TRP A 96 -9.64 -10.90 -1.51
C TRP A 96 -10.53 -10.65 -0.28
N GLN A 97 -10.79 -9.38 0.09
CA GLN A 97 -11.68 -9.06 1.21
C GLN A 97 -13.12 -9.51 0.95
N SER A 98 -13.64 -9.31 -0.27
CA SER A 98 -15.00 -9.71 -0.63
C SER A 98 -15.18 -11.22 -0.59
N GLU A 99 -14.19 -11.98 -1.05
CA GLU A 99 -14.27 -13.44 -1.13
C GLU A 99 -13.95 -14.13 0.21
N THR A 100 -13.06 -13.57 1.02
CA THR A 100 -12.67 -14.16 2.30
C THR A 100 -13.47 -13.66 3.50
N GLY A 101 -14.11 -12.49 3.38
CA GLY A 101 -14.81 -11.82 4.48
C GLY A 101 -13.88 -11.21 5.55
N VAL A 102 -12.56 -11.20 5.31
CA VAL A 102 -11.57 -10.72 6.27
C VAL A 102 -11.27 -9.24 6.05
N GLU A 103 -11.59 -8.39 7.02
CA GLU A 103 -11.30 -6.95 6.90
C GLU A 103 -9.79 -6.64 7.01
N ARG A 104 -9.07 -7.31 7.89
CA ARG A 104 -7.64 -7.06 8.12
C ARG A 104 -6.77 -7.77 7.07
N VAL A 105 -6.24 -6.96 6.16
CA VAL A 105 -5.26 -7.37 5.13
C VAL A 105 -3.99 -7.97 5.76
N PRO A 106 -3.57 -9.20 5.36
CA PRO A 106 -2.29 -9.77 5.76
C PRO A 106 -1.13 -8.92 5.23
N ARG A 107 -0.08 -8.76 6.04
CA ARG A 107 1.13 -8.02 5.67
C ARG A 107 2.34 -8.92 5.55
N GLU A 108 3.31 -8.51 4.72
CA GLU A 108 4.56 -9.26 4.53
C GLU A 108 5.26 -9.56 5.87
N GLY A 109 5.71 -10.80 6.05
CA GLY A 109 6.36 -11.24 7.28
C GLY A 109 5.41 -11.42 8.48
N GLU A 110 4.09 -11.42 8.26
CA GLU A 110 3.10 -11.91 9.22
C GLU A 110 2.69 -13.37 8.98
N TRP A 111 3.39 -14.05 8.07
CA TRP A 111 3.17 -15.47 7.81
C TRP A 111 3.48 -16.28 9.08
N GLY A 112 2.46 -16.94 9.63
CA GLY A 112 2.56 -17.75 10.85
C GLY A 112 2.25 -17.01 12.16
N THR A 113 2.30 -15.67 12.19
CA THR A 113 1.94 -14.88 13.40
C THR A 113 0.51 -14.40 13.39
N TYR A 114 -0.05 -14.14 12.21
CA TYR A 114 -1.46 -13.79 12.03
C TYR A 114 -2.17 -14.90 11.26
N GLN A 115 -3.13 -15.55 11.91
CA GLN A 115 -4.02 -16.56 11.32
C GLN A 115 -5.45 -16.03 11.33
N TYR A 116 -6.18 -16.32 10.26
CA TYR A 116 -7.59 -15.98 10.10
C TYR A 116 -8.29 -17.13 9.39
N LYS A 117 -9.59 -17.29 9.66
CA LYS A 117 -10.41 -18.27 8.95
C LYS A 117 -10.88 -17.66 7.64
N ILE A 118 -10.75 -18.41 6.56
CA ILE A 118 -11.18 -18.02 5.22
C ILE A 118 -12.36 -18.90 4.87
N GLY A 119 -13.53 -18.29 4.68
CA GLY A 119 -14.77 -19.01 4.39
C GLY A 119 -15.27 -19.88 5.57
N GLN A 120 -16.50 -20.34 5.41
CA GLN A 120 -17.14 -21.32 6.29
C GLN A 120 -16.80 -22.73 5.78
N LEU A 121 -15.54 -23.14 5.90
CA LEU A 121 -15.14 -24.53 5.70
C LEU A 121 -15.19 -25.23 7.07
N ASP A 122 -16.39 -25.69 7.43
CA ASP A 122 -16.51 -26.92 8.22
C ASP A 122 -15.85 -28.03 7.39
N LEU A 123 -14.57 -28.26 7.66
CA LEU A 123 -13.89 -29.47 7.21
C LEU A 123 -14.51 -30.62 8.01
N LEU A 124 -15.49 -31.30 7.41
CA LEU A 124 -15.94 -32.62 7.83
C LEU A 124 -14.80 -33.63 7.74
#